data_AF-A0A7T2D9K1-F1
#
_entry.id   AF-A0A7T2D9K1-F1
#
_cell.length_a   1.000
_cell.length_b   1.000
_cell.length_c   1.000
_cell.angle_alpha   90.00
_cell.angle_beta   90.00
_cell.angle_gamma   90.00
#
_symmetry.space_group_name_H-M   'P 1'
#
loop_
_entity.id
_entity.type
_entity.pdbx_description
1 polymer ?
#
loop_
_entity_poly.entity_id
_entity_poly.type
_entity_poly.pdbx_seq_one_letter_code
_entity_poly.pdbx_strand_id
1 'polypeptide(L)'
;MTSPVTYQRHDEIGVIIIDNPPVNALGQAVRQGVMEAVSQGNDDPQAQVLVLLARGRTFIAGADIREFGKPPQAPILPQVIAHLEASAKPIVAVLHGTALGGGLEVAMGCQLRVALPGTRVGLPEVKLGLLPGAGGTQRLPRLAGVEAALDLITSGRFAPADEALSLGIVDAVLELDDPLEAGLAAARDVLSGTRRARVTGELPPPAADPEVIERYRAKLESEVPELYSPFRCLEAIAASSEGSLAEGLRRERELFLSCMESPQRAGLIHAFFAARAPHKVPEAGEASALTRLALLGEHPLYDKLRNKAERAGIELNERADDATQACLIAAGADATCPAHCLRIALRDVEAAHDLDSLDADLALVVPAEGSLAELVALRADAARQQAVANLLKALRQEVAVSRQGSLLATLAQAAWDDDANPHAAMEAASLMLAERGWAYRASDIDLLAIEALGYPRHLGGPHRQASLAVEERHG
;
A
#
# COMPACT_ATOMS: atom_id res chain seq x y z
N MET A 1 25.93 -2.66 -15.76
CA MET A 1 25.01 -1.98 -14.83
C MET A 1 25.64 -2.05 -13.46
N THR A 2 25.74 -0.94 -12.73
CA THR A 2 26.25 -0.92 -11.35
C THR A 2 25.27 -1.69 -10.46
N SER A 3 25.80 -2.48 -9.51
CA SER A 3 24.98 -3.21 -8.53
C SER A 3 24.09 -2.22 -7.75
N PRO A 4 22.81 -2.54 -7.47
CA PRO A 4 21.95 -1.71 -6.64
C PRO A 4 22.32 -1.78 -5.15
N VAL A 5 23.33 -2.57 -4.78
CA VAL A 5 23.85 -2.69 -3.43
C VAL A 5 25.36 -2.52 -3.46
N THR A 6 25.90 -1.69 -2.57
CA THR A 6 27.33 -1.42 -2.47
C THR A 6 27.82 -1.61 -1.03
N TYR A 7 29.09 -1.96 -0.88
CA TYR A 7 29.79 -2.05 0.40
C TYR A 7 30.89 -1.00 0.47
N GLN A 8 30.97 -0.27 1.58
CA GLN A 8 32.01 0.73 1.85
C GLN A 8 32.42 0.66 3.32
N ARG A 9 33.71 0.74 3.62
CA ARG A 9 34.19 0.73 5.01
C ARG A 9 34.44 2.15 5.53
N HIS A 10 33.98 2.41 6.74
CA HIS A 10 34.21 3.61 7.54
C HIS A 10 34.90 3.19 8.83
N ASP A 11 36.23 3.33 8.89
CA ASP A 11 37.07 2.83 9.99
C ASP A 11 36.83 1.33 10.24
N GLU A 12 36.25 0.97 11.39
CA GLU A 12 35.92 -0.39 11.81
C GLU A 12 34.49 -0.81 11.43
N ILE A 13 33.76 0.01 10.67
CA ILE A 13 32.35 -0.20 10.33
C ILE A 13 32.20 -0.44 8.83
N GLY A 14 31.63 -1.58 8.45
CA GLY A 14 31.28 -1.89 7.07
C GLY A 14 29.85 -1.44 6.74
N VAL A 15 29.68 -0.49 5.83
CA VAL A 15 28.38 0.06 5.44
C VAL A 15 27.91 -0.56 4.12
N ILE A 16 26.76 -1.23 4.19
CA ILE A 16 26.03 -1.82 3.07
C ILE A 16 24.89 -0.86 2.69
N ILE A 17 24.93 -0.35 1.47
CA ILE A 17 24.03 0.69 0.98
C ILE A 17 23.18 0.11 -0.15
N ILE A 18 21.87 0.04 0.06
CA ILE A 18 20.88 -0.24 -0.99
C ILE A 18 20.50 1.07 -1.68
N ASP A 19 20.53 1.09 -3.01
CA ASP A 19 20.07 2.21 -3.83
C ASP A 19 19.31 1.66 -5.05
N ASN A 20 18.02 1.40 -4.86
CA ASN A 20 17.12 0.87 -5.88
C ASN A 20 15.82 1.70 -5.93
N PRO A 21 15.87 2.94 -6.47
CA PRO A 21 14.72 3.82 -6.51
C PRO A 21 13.53 3.20 -7.25
N PRO A 22 12.29 3.59 -6.92
CA PRO A 22 11.96 4.74 -6.07
C PRO A 22 11.64 4.37 -4.61
N VAL A 23 11.65 3.08 -4.26
CA VAL A 23 11.25 2.58 -2.94
C VAL A 23 12.10 1.40 -2.43
N ASN A 24 13.25 1.16 -3.06
CA ASN A 24 14.20 0.09 -2.69
C ASN A 24 13.55 -1.30 -2.63
N ALA A 25 12.70 -1.60 -3.62
CA ALA A 25 11.99 -2.87 -3.66
C ALA A 25 12.96 -4.06 -3.72
N LEU A 26 12.61 -5.15 -3.04
CA LEU A 26 13.41 -6.39 -2.95
C LEU A 26 13.32 -7.23 -4.23
N GLY A 27 13.80 -6.68 -5.34
CA GLY A 27 14.04 -7.45 -6.57
C GLY A 27 15.26 -8.37 -6.43
N GLN A 28 15.41 -9.32 -7.35
CA GLN A 28 16.47 -10.33 -7.32
C GLN A 28 17.87 -9.70 -7.21
N ALA A 29 18.13 -8.63 -7.97
CA ALA A 29 19.42 -7.94 -7.94
C ALA A 29 19.73 -7.32 -6.57
N VAL A 30 18.73 -6.80 -5.86
CA VAL A 30 18.90 -6.28 -4.49
C VAL A 30 19.14 -7.44 -3.52
N ARG A 31 18.35 -8.53 -3.62
CA ARG A 31 18.52 -9.72 -2.77
C ARG A 31 19.91 -10.33 -2.91
N GLN A 32 20.39 -10.50 -4.14
CA GLN A 32 21.74 -10.97 -4.45
C GLN A 32 22.80 -10.01 -3.92
N GLY A 33 22.67 -8.71 -4.21
CA GLY A 33 23.63 -7.70 -3.80
C GLY A 33 23.76 -7.57 -2.27
N VAL A 34 22.67 -7.76 -1.51
CA VAL A 34 22.72 -7.81 -0.04
C VAL A 34 23.56 -9.00 0.44
N MET A 35 23.34 -10.20 -0.11
CA MET A 35 24.13 -11.39 0.28
C MET A 35 25.63 -11.22 -0.05
N GLU A 36 25.94 -10.69 -1.23
CA GLU A 36 27.32 -10.40 -1.63
C GLU A 36 27.97 -9.37 -0.72
N ALA A 37 27.27 -8.28 -0.40
CA ALA A 37 27.81 -7.22 0.46
C ALA A 37 28.00 -7.66 1.91
N VAL A 38 27.12 -8.50 2.45
CA VAL A 38 27.30 -9.13 3.77
C VAL A 38 28.50 -10.07 3.76
N SER A 39 28.66 -10.89 2.72
CA SER A 39 29.83 -11.77 2.57
C SER A 39 31.12 -10.95 2.50
N GLN A 40 31.15 -9.90 1.67
CA GLN A 40 32.28 -8.97 1.58
C GLN A 40 32.58 -8.31 2.94
N GLY A 41 31.55 -7.89 3.68
CA GLY A 41 31.70 -7.30 5.01
C GLY A 41 32.21 -8.29 6.05
N ASN A 42 31.81 -9.56 5.99
CA ASN A 42 32.33 -10.63 6.84
C ASN A 42 33.82 -10.88 6.54
N ASP A 43 34.22 -10.86 5.27
CA ASP A 43 35.58 -11.11 4.81
C ASP A 43 36.54 -9.92 5.03
N ASP A 44 36.05 -8.69 5.23
CA ASP A 44 36.90 -7.53 5.55
C ASP A 44 37.42 -7.60 6.99
N PRO A 45 38.71 -7.88 7.25
CA PRO A 45 39.23 -8.05 8.60
C PRO A 45 39.25 -6.76 9.43
N GLN A 46 39.10 -5.59 8.80
CA GLN A 46 39.04 -4.30 9.49
C GLN A 46 37.62 -3.94 9.91
N ALA A 47 36.59 -4.44 9.23
CA ALA A 47 35.21 -4.27 9.66
C ALA A 47 34.89 -5.20 10.85
N GLN A 48 34.35 -4.64 11.92
CA GLN A 48 33.92 -5.37 13.13
C GLN A 48 32.39 -5.36 13.30
N VAL A 49 31.72 -4.33 12.79
CA VAL A 49 30.26 -4.21 12.76
C VAL A 49 29.83 -3.82 11.35
N LEU A 50 28.70 -4.35 10.89
CA LEU A 50 28.10 -3.98 9.62
C LEU A 50 26.87 -3.10 9.84
N VAL A 51 26.61 -2.19 8.89
CA VAL A 51 25.42 -1.33 8.86
C VAL A 51 24.71 -1.58 7.54
N LEU A 52 23.43 -1.94 7.58
CA LEU A 52 22.56 -2.04 6.42
C LEU A 52 21.63 -0.83 6.38
N LEU A 53 21.76 -0.01 5.34
CA LEU A 53 20.92 1.17 5.12
C LEU A 53 20.48 1.27 3.66
N ALA A 54 19.57 2.19 3.37
CA ALA A 54 19.15 2.48 2.00
C ALA A 54 19.16 3.98 1.69
N ARG A 55 19.36 4.34 0.42
CA ARG A 55 19.24 5.71 -0.09
C ARG A 55 17.79 6.06 -0.42
N GLY A 56 17.53 7.37 -0.56
CA GLY A 56 16.23 7.88 -0.95
C GLY A 56 15.22 7.91 0.20
N ARG A 57 13.94 7.94 -0.13
CA ARG A 57 12.85 8.28 0.82
C ARG A 57 12.47 7.19 1.82
N THR A 58 12.98 5.97 1.69
CA THR A 58 12.50 4.82 2.45
C THR A 58 13.57 3.74 2.57
N PHE A 59 13.51 2.90 3.60
CA PHE A 59 14.39 1.74 3.74
C PHE A 59 14.11 0.71 2.64
N ILE A 60 13.13 -0.17 2.83
CA ILE A 60 12.72 -1.20 1.87
C ILE A 60 11.20 -1.33 1.94
N ALA A 61 10.49 -1.02 0.86
CA ALA A 61 9.02 -1.00 0.86
C ALA A 61 8.37 -2.32 0.39
N GLY A 62 9.07 -3.44 0.52
CA GLY A 62 8.56 -4.78 0.20
C GLY A 62 9.09 -5.37 -1.11
N ALA A 63 8.39 -6.38 -1.62
CA ALA A 63 8.78 -7.12 -2.81
C ALA A 63 8.68 -6.27 -4.09
N ASP A 64 9.46 -6.63 -5.10
CA ASP A 64 9.39 -5.98 -6.41
C ASP A 64 8.16 -6.45 -7.19
N ILE A 65 7.19 -5.55 -7.34
CA ILE A 65 5.97 -5.76 -8.12
C ILE A 65 6.24 -6.17 -9.57
N ARG A 66 7.41 -5.87 -10.13
CA ARG A 66 7.80 -6.27 -11.50
C ARG A 66 8.11 -7.76 -11.59
N GLU A 67 8.31 -8.43 -10.45
CA GLU A 67 8.50 -9.88 -10.35
C GLU A 67 7.19 -10.63 -10.11
N PHE A 68 6.07 -9.93 -9.88
CA PHE A 68 4.79 -10.58 -9.64
C PHE A 68 4.32 -11.34 -10.88
N GLY A 69 3.85 -12.57 -10.67
CA GLY A 69 3.41 -13.46 -11.76
C GLY A 69 4.57 -14.10 -12.55
N LYS A 70 5.83 -13.86 -12.18
CA LYS A 70 7.00 -14.50 -12.80
C LYS A 70 7.53 -15.64 -11.93
N PRO A 71 8.21 -16.65 -12.51
CA PRO A 71 8.89 -17.66 -11.73
C PRO A 71 9.88 -17.04 -10.73
N PRO A 72 9.97 -17.56 -9.48
CA PRO A 72 10.88 -17.03 -8.48
C PRO A 72 12.33 -17.26 -8.89
N GLN A 73 13.17 -16.24 -8.70
CA GLN A 73 14.61 -16.32 -8.97
C GLN A 73 15.40 -16.28 -7.66
N ALA A 74 16.39 -17.17 -7.56
CA ALA A 74 17.31 -17.21 -6.44
C ALA A 74 18.22 -15.96 -6.41
N PRO A 75 18.64 -15.50 -5.22
CA PRO A 75 18.24 -16.00 -3.91
C PRO A 75 16.80 -15.56 -3.58
N ILE A 76 16.02 -16.45 -2.98
CA ILE A 76 14.70 -16.09 -2.43
C ILE A 76 14.89 -15.41 -1.07
N LEU A 77 13.93 -14.57 -0.67
CA LEU A 77 14.07 -13.76 0.55
C LEU A 77 14.39 -14.56 1.83
N PRO A 78 13.80 -15.75 2.10
CA PRO A 78 14.19 -16.56 3.26
C PRO A 78 15.70 -16.89 3.31
N GLN A 79 16.34 -17.10 2.15
CA GLN A 79 17.78 -17.38 2.08
C GLN A 79 18.61 -16.14 2.42
N VAL A 80 18.17 -14.96 1.97
CA VAL A 80 18.82 -13.68 2.31
C VAL A 80 18.75 -13.45 3.82
N ILE A 81 17.58 -13.68 4.44
CA ILE A 81 17.39 -13.48 5.87
C ILE A 81 18.22 -14.47 6.70
N ALA A 82 18.25 -15.75 6.31
CA ALA A 82 19.12 -16.73 6.95
C ALA A 82 20.61 -16.32 6.86
N HIS A 83 21.02 -15.74 5.73
CA HIS A 83 22.39 -15.25 5.56
C HIS A 83 22.70 -14.02 6.43
N LEU A 84 21.74 -13.10 6.61
CA LEU A 84 21.87 -11.97 7.53
C LEU A 84 21.99 -12.45 8.99
N GLU A 85 21.14 -13.40 9.41
CA GLU A 85 21.17 -13.93 10.76
C GLU A 85 22.48 -14.68 11.07
N ALA A 86 23.01 -15.41 10.08
CA ALA A 86 24.26 -16.17 10.19
C ALA A 86 25.53 -15.32 9.97
N SER A 87 25.43 -14.00 9.84
CA SER A 87 26.60 -13.14 9.68
C SER A 87 27.55 -13.27 10.87
N ALA A 88 28.85 -13.36 10.58
CA ALA A 88 29.89 -13.48 11.59
C ALA A 88 30.09 -12.19 12.40
N LYS A 89 29.48 -11.07 11.95
CA LYS A 89 29.58 -9.74 12.55
C LYS A 89 28.18 -9.19 12.80
N PRO A 90 27.96 -8.42 13.87
CA PRO A 90 26.66 -7.78 14.08
C PRO A 90 26.29 -6.87 12.91
N ILE A 91 25.06 -6.99 12.42
CA ILE A 91 24.47 -6.09 11.42
C ILE A 91 23.45 -5.17 12.09
N VAL A 92 23.63 -3.86 11.91
CA VAL A 92 22.68 -2.82 12.31
C VAL A 92 21.84 -2.41 11.10
N ALA A 93 20.54 -2.68 11.13
CA ALA A 93 19.59 -2.16 10.15
C ALA A 93 19.15 -0.74 10.53
N VAL A 94 19.26 0.21 9.59
CA VAL A 94 18.81 1.59 9.77
C VAL A 94 17.53 1.83 8.98
N LEU A 95 16.42 1.99 9.71
CA LEU A 95 15.09 2.14 9.15
C LEU A 95 14.70 3.61 9.06
N HIS A 96 14.26 4.05 7.88
CA HIS A 96 13.72 5.39 7.64
C HIS A 96 12.58 5.34 6.63
N GLY A 97 11.69 6.33 6.65
CA GLY A 97 10.49 6.35 5.81
C GLY A 97 9.60 5.15 6.11
N THR A 98 9.63 4.12 5.27
CA THR A 98 8.95 2.84 5.52
C THR A 98 9.86 1.62 5.39
N ALA A 99 9.63 0.64 6.28
CA ALA A 99 10.18 -0.72 6.19
C ALA A 99 9.01 -1.71 6.22
N LEU A 100 8.59 -2.18 5.04
CA LEU A 100 7.32 -2.90 4.88
C LEU A 100 7.52 -4.29 4.28
N GLY A 101 6.71 -5.24 4.76
CA GLY A 101 6.70 -6.63 4.32
C GLY A 101 8.10 -7.24 4.41
N GLY A 102 8.59 -7.79 3.30
CA GLY A 102 9.97 -8.28 3.18
C GLY A 102 11.06 -7.30 3.64
N GLY A 103 10.83 -5.98 3.60
CA GLY A 103 11.76 -4.99 4.15
C GLY A 103 11.89 -5.04 5.67
N LEU A 104 10.77 -5.23 6.38
CA LEU A 104 10.80 -5.47 7.83
C LEU A 104 11.35 -6.87 8.14
N GLU A 105 11.07 -7.87 7.30
CA GLU A 105 11.65 -9.21 7.46
C GLU A 105 13.20 -9.20 7.33
N VAL A 106 13.75 -8.42 6.38
CA VAL A 106 15.19 -8.15 6.28
C VAL A 106 15.74 -7.50 7.54
N ALA A 107 15.05 -6.47 8.06
CA ALA A 107 15.47 -5.79 9.28
C ALA A 107 15.45 -6.73 10.51
N MET A 108 14.47 -7.63 10.61
CA MET A 108 14.40 -8.64 11.68
C MET A 108 15.47 -9.74 11.55
N GLY A 109 16.00 -9.96 10.34
CA GLY A 109 17.17 -10.81 10.11
C GLY A 109 18.50 -10.18 10.54
N CYS A 110 18.56 -8.86 10.76
CA CYS A 110 19.72 -8.17 11.30
C CYS A 110 19.76 -8.28 12.83
N GLN A 111 20.91 -8.04 13.45
CA GLN A 111 21.08 -8.23 14.89
C GLN A 111 20.69 -7.00 15.73
N LEU A 112 20.60 -5.82 15.12
CA LEU A 112 20.11 -4.59 15.74
C LEU A 112 19.29 -3.79 14.73
N ARG A 113 18.22 -3.12 15.16
CA ARG A 113 17.38 -2.24 14.34
C ARG A 113 17.29 -0.87 15.00
N VAL A 114 17.68 0.17 14.29
CA VAL A 114 17.46 1.56 14.70
C VAL A 114 16.55 2.24 13.70
N ALA A 115 15.67 3.13 14.16
CA ALA A 115 14.76 3.87 13.31
C ALA A 115 15.03 5.38 13.40
N LEU A 116 14.77 6.09 12.30
CA LEU A 116 14.72 7.56 12.28
C LEU A 116 13.31 8.06 12.61
N PRO A 117 13.13 9.35 12.98
CA PRO A 117 11.81 9.93 13.21
C PRO A 117 10.91 9.80 11.98
N GLY A 118 9.62 9.58 12.21
CA GLY A 118 8.64 9.41 11.12
C GLY A 118 8.66 8.04 10.42
N THR A 119 9.57 7.14 10.79
CA THR A 119 9.60 5.77 10.27
C THR A 119 8.29 5.03 10.57
N ARG A 120 7.84 4.23 9.61
CA ARG A 120 6.72 3.30 9.75
C ARG A 120 7.14 1.89 9.37
N VAL A 121 6.75 0.90 10.18
CA VAL A 121 7.05 -0.51 9.96
C VAL A 121 5.77 -1.33 9.88
N GLY A 122 5.77 -2.44 9.15
CA GLY A 122 4.61 -3.34 9.11
C GLY A 122 4.74 -4.48 8.12
N LEU A 123 3.80 -5.41 8.18
CA LEU A 123 3.75 -6.62 7.34
C LEU A 123 2.40 -6.67 6.58
N PRO A 124 2.22 -5.89 5.50
CA PRO A 124 0.94 -5.73 4.82
C PRO A 124 0.60 -6.83 3.79
N GLU A 125 1.29 -7.95 3.79
CA GLU A 125 1.11 -9.06 2.83
C GLU A 125 -0.35 -9.54 2.74
N VAL A 126 -1.10 -9.48 3.85
CA VAL A 126 -2.52 -9.84 3.92
C VAL A 126 -3.38 -9.04 2.93
N LYS A 127 -3.00 -7.78 2.64
CA LYS A 127 -3.69 -6.91 1.69
C LYS A 127 -3.54 -7.37 0.24
N LEU A 128 -2.61 -8.29 -0.02
CA LEU A 128 -2.37 -8.93 -1.30
C LEU A 128 -2.81 -10.40 -1.31
N GLY A 129 -3.53 -10.85 -0.29
CA GLY A 129 -3.97 -12.25 -0.18
C GLY A 129 -2.85 -13.19 0.24
N LEU A 130 -1.82 -12.67 0.92
CA LEU A 130 -0.63 -13.41 1.34
C LEU A 130 -0.42 -13.33 2.85
N LEU A 131 0.60 -14.02 3.34
CA LEU A 131 1.15 -13.82 4.66
C LEU A 131 2.65 -13.47 4.54
N PRO A 132 3.29 -12.94 5.59
CA PRO A 132 4.73 -12.69 5.62
C PRO A 132 5.51 -14.01 5.50
N GLY A 133 6.10 -14.27 4.34
CA GLY A 133 6.58 -15.61 3.96
C GLY A 133 8.10 -15.80 4.03
N ALA A 134 8.82 -14.89 4.68
CA ALA A 134 10.26 -14.95 4.88
C ALA A 134 10.68 -14.88 6.36
N GLY A 135 9.77 -15.34 7.23
CA GLY A 135 9.93 -15.49 8.67
C GLY A 135 9.29 -14.38 9.48
N GLY A 136 8.53 -13.49 8.86
CA GLY A 136 7.80 -12.44 9.55
C GLY A 136 6.82 -12.97 10.58
N THR A 137 6.10 -14.06 10.30
CA THR A 137 5.14 -14.64 11.27
C THR A 137 5.84 -15.40 12.40
N GLN A 138 7.15 -15.61 12.29
CA GLN A 138 7.96 -16.28 13.31
C GLN A 138 8.78 -15.30 14.14
N ARG A 139 9.39 -14.29 13.51
CA ARG A 139 10.28 -13.33 14.16
C ARG A 139 9.52 -12.18 14.83
N LEU A 140 8.43 -11.70 14.23
CA LEU A 140 7.66 -10.62 14.84
C LEU A 140 7.06 -11.02 16.20
N PRO A 141 6.44 -12.21 16.38
CA PRO A 141 5.98 -12.64 17.69
C PRO A 141 7.10 -12.76 18.74
N ARG A 142 8.32 -13.17 18.34
CA ARG A 142 9.48 -13.24 19.25
C ARG A 142 9.95 -11.86 19.74
N LEU A 143 9.66 -10.81 18.97
CA LEU A 143 10.00 -9.42 19.32
C LEU A 143 8.88 -8.74 20.10
N ALA A 144 7.65 -8.82 19.59
CA ALA A 144 6.51 -8.00 20.03
C ALA A 144 5.40 -8.78 20.76
N GLY A 145 5.52 -10.10 20.86
CA GLY A 145 4.46 -10.98 21.37
C GLY A 145 3.40 -11.34 20.33
N VAL A 146 2.59 -12.35 20.66
CA VAL A 146 1.57 -12.92 19.77
C VAL A 146 0.49 -11.91 19.40
N GLU A 147 -0.03 -11.15 20.37
CA GLU A 147 -1.13 -10.21 20.14
C GLU A 147 -0.74 -9.07 19.18
N ALA A 148 0.40 -8.43 19.40
CA ALA A 148 0.88 -7.36 18.52
C ALA A 148 1.18 -7.89 17.11
N ALA A 149 1.73 -9.10 17.00
CA ALA A 149 1.96 -9.73 15.71
C ALA A 149 0.65 -10.03 14.96
N LEU A 150 -0.37 -10.56 15.65
CA LEU A 150 -1.70 -10.79 15.07
C LEU A 150 -2.31 -9.49 14.57
N ASP A 151 -2.28 -8.44 15.37
CA ASP A 151 -2.81 -7.13 14.97
C ASP A 151 -2.11 -6.59 13.71
N LEU A 152 -0.78 -6.51 13.72
CA LEU A 152 0.00 -5.94 12.62
C LEU A 152 -0.09 -6.77 11.34
N ILE A 153 -0.08 -8.09 11.44
CA ILE A 153 -0.08 -8.99 10.27
C ILE A 153 -1.49 -9.16 9.71
N THR A 154 -2.52 -9.36 10.53
CA THR A 154 -3.88 -9.62 10.02
C THR A 154 -4.59 -8.36 9.51
N SER A 155 -4.26 -7.18 10.06
CA SER A 155 -4.75 -5.89 9.53
C SER A 155 -3.87 -5.33 8.40
N GLY A 156 -2.60 -5.72 8.36
CA GLY A 156 -1.59 -5.10 7.50
C GLY A 156 -1.40 -3.60 7.77
N ARG A 157 -1.70 -3.12 8.98
CA ARG A 157 -1.47 -1.71 9.38
C ARG A 157 0.02 -1.44 9.60
N PHE A 158 0.39 -0.17 9.63
CA PHE A 158 1.76 0.25 9.89
C PHE A 158 1.87 0.84 11.29
N ALA A 159 2.84 0.36 12.06
CA ALA A 159 3.22 0.93 13.34
C ALA A 159 4.18 2.12 13.12
N PRO A 160 3.93 3.30 13.73
CA PRO A 160 4.91 4.37 13.79
C PRO A 160 6.12 3.97 14.66
N ALA A 161 7.22 4.71 14.54
CA ALA A 161 8.51 4.38 15.15
C ALA A 161 8.47 4.27 16.68
N ASP A 162 7.68 5.11 17.35
CA ASP A 162 7.45 5.10 18.79
C ASP A 162 6.71 3.84 19.25
N GLU A 163 5.65 3.46 18.54
CA GLU A 163 4.95 2.20 18.77
C GLU A 163 5.88 1.01 18.53
N ALA A 164 6.62 1.01 17.41
CA ALA A 164 7.57 -0.05 17.08
C ALA A 164 8.68 -0.21 18.13
N LEU A 165 9.14 0.89 18.74
CA LEU A 165 10.08 0.87 19.86
C LEU A 165 9.44 0.27 21.11
N SER A 166 8.23 0.72 21.46
CA SER A 166 7.50 0.22 22.63
C SER A 166 7.22 -1.29 22.55
N LEU A 167 6.99 -1.81 21.34
CA LEU A 167 6.79 -3.22 21.04
C LEU A 167 8.10 -4.01 20.89
N GLY A 168 9.28 -3.37 20.93
CA GLY A 168 10.56 -4.06 20.75
C GLY A 168 10.88 -4.50 19.31
N ILE A 169 10.11 -4.03 18.32
CA ILE A 169 10.35 -4.26 16.89
C ILE A 169 11.63 -3.53 16.46
N VAL A 170 11.84 -2.32 16.98
CA VAL A 170 13.10 -1.57 16.84
C VAL A 170 13.75 -1.37 18.21
N ASP A 171 15.06 -1.23 18.23
CA ASP A 171 15.87 -1.15 19.45
C ASP A 171 16.11 0.29 19.93
N ALA A 172 16.04 1.25 19.00
CA ALA A 172 16.11 2.67 19.31
C ALA A 172 15.47 3.50 18.20
N VAL A 173 14.94 4.67 18.57
CA VAL A 173 14.68 5.77 17.64
C VAL A 173 15.78 6.80 17.85
N LEU A 174 16.53 7.12 16.79
CA LEU A 174 17.62 8.08 16.85
C LEU A 174 17.16 9.41 16.27
N GLU A 175 17.29 10.50 17.02
CA GLU A 175 16.94 11.87 16.59
C GLU A 175 17.97 12.41 15.58
N LEU A 176 18.05 11.75 14.41
CA LEU A 176 18.91 12.06 13.28
C LEU A 176 18.08 11.94 12.00
N ASP A 177 18.47 12.70 10.97
CA ASP A 177 17.77 12.72 9.68
C ASP A 177 18.50 11.91 8.59
N ASP A 178 19.80 11.66 8.77
CA ASP A 178 20.63 10.92 7.82
C ASP A 178 20.82 9.45 8.25
N PRO A 179 20.38 8.46 7.43
CA PRO A 179 20.56 7.04 7.74
C PRO A 179 22.04 6.61 7.93
N LEU A 180 22.99 7.24 7.24
CA LEU A 180 24.41 6.94 7.41
C LEU A 180 24.90 7.41 8.77
N GLU A 181 24.58 8.64 9.17
CA GLU A 181 24.98 9.16 10.49
C GLU A 181 24.39 8.32 11.62
N ALA A 182 23.11 7.96 11.51
CA ALA A 182 22.43 7.09 12.46
C ALA A 182 23.03 5.68 12.51
N GLY A 183 23.36 5.10 11.35
CA GLY A 183 24.02 3.81 11.26
C GLY A 183 25.41 3.80 11.90
N LEU A 184 26.22 4.82 11.63
CA LEU A 184 27.56 4.96 12.23
C LEU A 184 27.46 5.15 13.75
N ALA A 185 26.50 5.95 14.23
CA ALA A 185 26.28 6.13 15.67
C ALA A 185 25.87 4.82 16.35
N ALA A 186 24.90 4.10 15.80
CA ALA A 186 24.45 2.82 16.34
C ALA A 186 25.55 1.74 16.30
N ALA A 187 26.36 1.70 15.23
CA ALA A 187 27.47 0.76 15.14
C ALA A 187 28.59 1.06 16.15
N ARG A 188 28.89 2.34 16.41
CA ARG A 188 29.83 2.73 17.48
C ARG A 188 29.35 2.28 18.85
N ASP A 189 28.05 2.36 19.11
CA ASP A 189 27.47 1.87 20.36
C ASP A 189 27.53 0.34 20.48
N VAL A 190 27.49 -0.39 19.37
CA VAL A 190 27.74 -1.84 19.38
C VAL A 190 29.22 -2.12 19.68
N LEU A 191 30.15 -1.39 19.06
CA LEU A 191 31.60 -1.55 19.29
C LEU A 191 31.99 -1.23 20.75
N SER A 192 31.38 -0.21 21.36
CA SER A 192 31.63 0.15 22.76
C SER A 192 30.91 -0.76 23.76
N GLY A 193 30.00 -1.62 23.30
CA GLY A 193 29.14 -2.44 24.15
C GLY A 193 27.97 -1.68 24.79
N THR A 194 27.74 -0.41 24.43
CA THR A 194 26.58 0.38 24.89
C THR A 194 25.26 -0.19 24.37
N ARG A 195 25.25 -0.77 23.17
CA ARG A 195 24.09 -1.47 22.59
C ARG A 195 24.43 -2.93 22.32
N ARG A 196 23.55 -3.83 22.76
CA ARG A 196 23.71 -5.26 22.57
C ARG A 196 22.96 -5.72 21.33
N ALA A 197 23.71 -6.22 20.36
CA ALA A 197 23.15 -6.94 19.21
C ALA A 197 22.64 -8.33 19.63
N ARG A 198 21.58 -8.82 18.97
CA ARG A 198 20.98 -10.14 19.22
C ARG A 198 20.45 -10.75 17.92
N VAL A 199 20.54 -12.07 17.77
CA VAL A 199 19.88 -12.75 16.66
C VAL A 199 18.41 -12.97 17.02
N THR A 200 17.48 -12.39 16.26
CA THR A 200 16.04 -12.49 16.55
C THR A 200 15.55 -13.94 16.58
N GLY A 201 16.04 -14.78 15.66
CA GLY A 201 15.73 -16.20 15.61
C GLY A 201 16.19 -17.02 16.83
N GLU A 202 17.17 -16.53 17.60
CA GLU A 202 17.68 -17.19 18.81
C GLU A 202 16.92 -16.77 20.08
N LEU A 203 16.01 -15.80 19.98
CA LEU A 203 15.11 -15.46 21.07
C LEU A 203 14.23 -16.67 21.41
N PRO A 204 13.84 -16.84 22.69
CA PRO A 204 12.89 -17.88 23.06
C PRO A 204 11.60 -17.72 22.25
N PRO A 205 10.88 -18.82 21.96
CA PRO A 205 9.53 -18.74 21.42
C PRO A 205 8.68 -17.77 22.26
N PRO A 206 7.77 -17.01 21.64
CA PRO A 206 6.84 -16.20 22.40
C PRO A 206 6.01 -17.07 23.36
N ALA A 207 5.52 -16.45 24.44
CA ALA A 207 4.57 -17.13 25.30
C ALA A 207 3.31 -17.49 24.50
N ALA A 208 2.89 -18.76 24.57
CA ALA A 208 1.65 -19.19 23.98
C ALA A 208 0.47 -18.47 24.64
N ASP A 209 -0.46 -17.98 23.82
CA ASP A 209 -1.67 -17.32 24.30
C ASP A 209 -2.89 -17.83 23.51
N PRO A 210 -3.44 -19.01 23.88
CA PRO A 210 -4.57 -19.61 23.18
C PRO A 210 -5.83 -18.73 23.22
N GLU A 211 -6.00 -17.92 24.28
CA GLU A 211 -7.16 -17.02 24.43
C GLU A 211 -7.09 -15.87 23.41
N VAL A 212 -5.92 -15.27 23.21
CA VAL A 212 -5.69 -14.28 22.16
C VAL A 212 -5.93 -14.89 20.78
N ILE A 213 -5.43 -16.09 20.53
CA ILE A 213 -5.59 -16.79 19.24
C ILE A 213 -7.08 -17.01 18.94
N GLU A 214 -7.85 -17.49 19.91
CA GLU A 214 -9.28 -17.73 19.72
C GLU A 214 -10.07 -16.42 19.56
N ARG A 215 -9.71 -15.37 20.31
CA ARG A 215 -10.30 -14.04 20.14
C ARG A 215 -10.09 -13.50 18.73
N TYR A 216 -8.87 -13.63 18.18
CA TYR A 216 -8.60 -13.21 16.80
C TYR A 216 -9.30 -14.10 15.77
N ARG A 217 -9.45 -15.40 16.03
CA ARG A 217 -10.24 -16.29 15.16
C ARG A 217 -11.68 -15.81 15.07
N ALA A 218 -12.35 -15.63 16.20
CA ALA A 218 -13.73 -15.15 16.25
C ALA A 218 -13.88 -13.76 15.59
N LYS A 219 -12.90 -12.88 15.78
CA LYS A 219 -12.85 -11.58 15.08
C LYS A 219 -12.81 -11.76 13.56
N LEU A 220 -11.92 -12.61 13.05
CA LEU A 220 -11.80 -12.86 11.60
C LEU A 220 -13.06 -13.52 11.02
N GLU A 221 -13.67 -14.46 11.74
CA GLU A 221 -14.94 -15.10 11.36
C GLU A 221 -16.10 -14.09 11.31
N SER A 222 -16.06 -13.03 12.12
CA SER A 222 -17.07 -11.98 12.11
C SER A 222 -16.81 -10.89 11.07
N GLU A 223 -15.57 -10.47 10.88
CA GLU A 223 -15.24 -9.29 10.08
C GLU A 223 -14.92 -9.62 8.61
N VAL A 224 -14.29 -10.77 8.36
CA VAL A 224 -13.78 -11.16 7.04
C VAL A 224 -13.90 -12.68 6.78
N PRO A 225 -15.06 -13.31 7.05
CA PRO A 225 -15.23 -14.76 6.96
C PRO A 225 -14.89 -15.34 5.59
N GLU A 226 -15.02 -14.53 4.53
CA GLU A 226 -14.76 -14.92 3.17
C GLU A 226 -13.28 -14.86 2.79
N LEU A 227 -12.41 -14.15 3.53
CA LEU A 227 -10.99 -14.01 3.20
C LEU A 227 -10.18 -15.24 3.62
N TYR A 228 -9.27 -15.70 2.78
CA TYR A 228 -8.43 -16.88 3.04
C TYR A 228 -7.16 -16.55 3.84
N SER A 229 -6.42 -15.53 3.39
CA SER A 229 -5.08 -15.23 3.92
C SER A 229 -5.02 -14.78 5.39
N PRO A 230 -6.01 -14.06 5.97
CA PRO A 230 -5.97 -13.70 7.40
C PRO A 230 -5.95 -14.92 8.32
N PHE A 231 -6.72 -15.96 7.99
CA PHE A 231 -6.72 -17.21 8.76
C PHE A 231 -5.39 -17.96 8.64
N ARG A 232 -4.75 -17.92 7.46
CA ARG A 232 -3.39 -18.47 7.29
C ARG A 232 -2.35 -17.69 8.11
N CYS A 233 -2.49 -16.37 8.21
CA CYS A 233 -1.64 -15.54 9.08
C CYS A 233 -1.79 -15.96 10.55
N LEU A 234 -3.03 -16.11 11.02
CA LEU A 234 -3.32 -16.57 12.39
C LEU A 234 -2.70 -17.94 12.67
N GLU A 235 -2.86 -18.90 11.76
CA GLU A 235 -2.25 -20.23 11.91
C GLU A 235 -0.71 -20.19 11.94
N ALA A 236 -0.10 -19.35 11.10
CA ALA A 236 1.35 -19.22 11.03
C ALA A 236 1.92 -18.57 12.31
N ILE A 237 1.21 -17.61 12.90
CA ILE A 237 1.58 -16.97 14.17
C ILE A 237 1.35 -17.91 15.35
N ALA A 238 0.26 -18.69 15.37
CA ALA A 238 0.02 -19.70 16.39
C ALA A 238 1.19 -20.69 16.48
N ALA A 239 1.65 -21.17 15.32
CA ALA A 239 2.80 -22.06 15.21
C ALA A 239 4.13 -21.45 15.71
N SER A 240 4.23 -20.13 15.88
CA SER A 240 5.46 -19.49 16.37
C SER A 240 5.74 -19.78 17.84
N SER A 241 4.71 -20.11 18.62
CA SER A 241 4.80 -20.47 20.04
C SER A 241 5.09 -21.96 20.26
N GLU A 242 5.08 -22.76 19.19
CA GLU A 242 5.22 -24.21 19.22
C GLU A 242 6.55 -24.63 18.57
N GLY A 243 7.22 -25.62 19.15
CA GLY A 243 8.43 -26.21 18.57
C GLY A 243 9.59 -25.23 18.36
N SER A 244 10.45 -25.56 17.40
CA SER A 244 11.63 -24.79 17.02
C SER A 244 11.33 -23.73 15.97
N LEU A 245 12.18 -22.70 15.87
CA LEU A 245 12.09 -21.70 14.79
C LEU A 245 12.07 -22.36 13.40
N ALA A 246 12.89 -23.39 13.19
CA ALA A 246 12.97 -24.10 11.91
C ALA A 246 11.63 -24.79 11.55
N GLU A 247 10.90 -25.30 12.54
CA GLU A 247 9.56 -25.87 12.34
C GLU A 247 8.53 -24.78 12.02
N GLY A 248 8.55 -23.67 12.76
CA GLY A 248 7.70 -22.51 12.49
C GLY A 248 7.92 -21.93 11.09
N LEU A 249 9.18 -21.76 10.66
CA LEU A 249 9.52 -21.26 9.31
C LEU A 249 9.06 -22.21 8.20
N ARG A 250 9.12 -23.53 8.44
CA ARG A 250 8.57 -24.51 7.50
C ARG A 250 7.05 -24.38 7.38
N ARG A 251 6.35 -24.27 8.51
CA ARG A 251 4.89 -24.09 8.55
C ARG A 251 4.46 -22.79 7.89
N GLU A 252 5.17 -21.69 8.17
CA GLU A 252 4.97 -20.41 7.49
C GLU A 252 5.12 -20.57 5.98
N ARG A 253 6.17 -21.27 5.52
CA ARG A 253 6.40 -21.46 4.08
C ARG A 253 5.30 -22.28 3.41
N GLU A 254 4.80 -23.34 4.05
CA GLU A 254 3.67 -24.13 3.57
C GLU A 254 2.41 -23.27 3.41
N LEU A 255 2.08 -22.48 4.44
CA LEU A 255 0.90 -21.59 4.42
C LEU A 255 1.05 -20.43 3.43
N PHE A 256 2.26 -19.92 3.25
CA PHE A 256 2.56 -18.92 2.22
C PHE A 256 2.27 -19.48 0.82
N LEU A 257 2.69 -20.71 0.54
CA LEU A 257 2.43 -21.36 -0.75
C LEU A 257 0.95 -21.63 -0.96
N SER A 258 0.20 -22.01 0.08
CA SER A 258 -1.25 -22.17 -0.03
C SER A 258 -1.97 -20.84 -0.31
N CYS A 259 -1.50 -19.73 0.25
CA CYS A 259 -1.97 -18.38 -0.12
C CYS A 259 -1.63 -18.01 -1.57
N MET A 260 -0.45 -18.41 -2.06
CA MET A 260 -0.03 -18.17 -3.46
C MET A 260 -0.96 -18.86 -4.46
N GLU A 261 -1.49 -20.02 -4.12
CA GLU A 261 -2.42 -20.81 -4.93
C GLU A 261 -3.89 -20.34 -4.83
N SER A 262 -4.21 -19.49 -3.84
CA SER A 262 -5.57 -19.01 -3.62
C SER A 262 -6.05 -18.09 -4.77
N PRO A 263 -7.27 -18.29 -5.32
CA PRO A 263 -7.82 -17.41 -6.34
C PRO A 263 -8.02 -15.97 -5.83
N GLN A 264 -8.23 -15.79 -4.51
CA GLN A 264 -8.39 -14.48 -3.90
C GLN A 264 -7.16 -13.60 -4.06
N ARG A 265 -5.97 -14.20 -4.07
CA ARG A 265 -4.71 -13.48 -4.30
C ARG A 265 -4.75 -12.76 -5.65
N ALA A 266 -5.25 -13.39 -6.69
CA ALA A 266 -5.32 -12.78 -8.01
C ALA A 266 -6.27 -11.57 -8.03
N GLY A 267 -7.41 -11.65 -7.35
CA GLY A 267 -8.34 -10.52 -7.19
C GLY A 267 -7.75 -9.36 -6.37
N LEU A 268 -7.11 -9.65 -5.23
CA LEU A 268 -6.48 -8.64 -4.39
C LEU A 268 -5.29 -7.95 -5.08
N ILE A 269 -4.45 -8.70 -5.82
CA ILE A 269 -3.37 -8.14 -6.62
C ILE A 269 -3.92 -7.24 -7.73
N HIS A 270 -4.99 -7.66 -8.41
CA HIS A 270 -5.66 -6.83 -9.41
C HIS A 270 -6.15 -5.52 -8.80
N ALA A 271 -6.89 -5.57 -7.69
CA ALA A 271 -7.36 -4.39 -6.98
C ALA A 271 -6.20 -3.47 -6.53
N PHE A 272 -5.09 -4.05 -6.07
CA PHE A 272 -3.88 -3.30 -5.73
C PHE A 272 -3.32 -2.53 -6.94
N PHE A 273 -3.24 -3.15 -8.12
CA PHE A 273 -2.78 -2.47 -9.34
C PHE A 273 -3.80 -1.45 -9.86
N ALA A 274 -5.09 -1.75 -9.79
CA ALA A 274 -6.18 -0.85 -10.18
C ALA A 274 -6.15 0.45 -9.37
N ALA A 275 -5.88 0.36 -8.06
CA ALA A 275 -5.75 1.51 -7.18
C ALA A 275 -4.50 2.38 -7.45
N ARG A 276 -3.63 2.01 -8.39
CA ARG A 276 -2.41 2.78 -8.69
C ARG A 276 -2.72 3.92 -9.64
N ALA A 277 -2.80 5.10 -9.03
CA ALA A 277 -2.98 6.37 -9.73
C ALA A 277 -4.28 6.46 -10.57
N PRO A 278 -5.46 6.12 -9.99
CA PRO A 278 -6.74 6.18 -10.69
C PRO A 278 -7.10 7.60 -11.17
N HIS A 279 -6.60 8.63 -10.49
CA HIS A 279 -6.68 10.05 -10.89
C HIS A 279 -5.89 10.43 -12.16
N LYS A 280 -5.06 9.54 -12.72
CA LYS A 280 -4.28 9.85 -13.92
C LYS A 280 -5.11 9.65 -15.19
N VAL A 281 -5.25 10.72 -15.95
CA VAL A 281 -5.88 10.74 -17.26
C VAL A 281 -4.83 10.35 -18.31
N PRO A 282 -5.04 9.27 -19.07
CA PRO A 282 -4.19 8.96 -20.23
C PRO A 282 -4.07 10.15 -21.18
N GLU A 283 -2.90 10.32 -21.79
CA GLU A 283 -2.62 11.36 -22.82
C GLU A 283 -2.61 12.82 -22.32
N ALA A 284 -2.98 13.10 -21.06
CA ALA A 284 -3.02 14.46 -20.52
C ALA A 284 -1.65 15.12 -20.25
N GLY A 285 -0.56 14.34 -20.28
CA GLY A 285 0.78 14.83 -19.92
C GLY A 285 0.90 15.26 -18.44
N GLU A 286 1.87 16.12 -18.15
CA GLU A 286 2.03 16.73 -16.82
C GLU A 286 1.19 18.02 -16.72
N ALA A 287 -0.02 17.93 -16.17
CA ALA A 287 -0.82 19.09 -15.82
C ALA A 287 -0.62 19.49 -14.34
N SER A 288 -0.31 20.75 -14.07
CA SER A 288 -0.24 21.26 -12.69
C SER A 288 -1.62 21.24 -12.02
N ALA A 289 -1.65 21.04 -10.71
CA ALA A 289 -2.88 21.18 -9.94
C ALA A 289 -3.37 22.63 -9.98
N LEU A 290 -4.69 22.82 -10.02
CA LEU A 290 -5.28 24.13 -9.73
C LEU A 290 -5.09 24.47 -8.25
N THR A 291 -5.07 25.75 -7.92
CA THR A 291 -4.81 26.25 -6.57
C THR A 291 -5.93 27.13 -6.01
N ARG A 292 -6.92 27.51 -6.83
CA ARG A 292 -8.06 28.35 -6.42
C ARG A 292 -9.38 27.72 -6.87
N LEU A 293 -10.17 27.25 -5.91
CA LEU A 293 -11.45 26.55 -6.15
C LEU A 293 -12.58 27.24 -5.40
N ALA A 294 -13.66 27.58 -6.10
CA ALA A 294 -14.90 28.03 -5.47
C ALA A 294 -15.81 26.82 -5.18
N LEU A 295 -16.36 26.74 -3.96
CA LEU A 295 -17.35 25.75 -3.56
C LEU A 295 -18.73 26.43 -3.56
N LEU A 296 -19.57 26.09 -4.52
CA LEU A 296 -20.83 26.78 -4.78
C LEU A 296 -22.04 25.91 -4.39
N GLY A 297 -22.83 26.39 -3.44
CA GLY A 297 -23.96 25.67 -2.85
C GLY A 297 -23.59 24.93 -1.57
N GLU A 298 -24.38 23.93 -1.20
CA GLU A 298 -24.20 23.15 0.03
C GLU A 298 -24.03 21.67 -0.29
N HIS A 299 -22.97 21.06 0.23
CA HIS A 299 -22.74 19.62 0.12
C HIS A 299 -21.80 19.13 1.24
N PRO A 300 -22.06 17.95 1.87
CA PRO A 300 -21.22 17.42 2.96
C PRO A 300 -19.73 17.26 2.62
N LEU A 301 -19.41 17.04 1.34
CA LEU A 301 -18.03 16.98 0.84
C LEU A 301 -17.23 18.26 1.12
N TYR A 302 -17.87 19.44 1.10
CA TYR A 302 -17.18 20.72 1.19
C TYR A 302 -16.40 20.88 2.50
N ASP A 303 -16.93 20.38 3.61
CA ASP A 303 -16.24 20.44 4.89
C ASP A 303 -15.00 19.54 4.91
N LYS A 304 -15.05 18.38 4.24
CA LYS A 304 -13.88 17.51 4.08
C LYS A 304 -12.78 18.22 3.29
N LEU A 305 -13.13 18.92 2.21
CA LEU A 305 -12.19 19.67 1.37
C LEU A 305 -11.58 20.87 2.12
N ARG A 306 -12.41 21.67 2.81
CA ARG A 306 -11.96 22.82 3.63
C ARG A 306 -10.89 22.43 4.64
N ASN A 307 -11.07 21.31 5.34
CA ASN A 307 -10.13 20.81 6.34
C ASN A 307 -8.75 20.41 5.78
N LYS A 308 -8.59 20.26 4.45
CA LYS A 308 -7.33 19.87 3.81
C LYS A 308 -6.69 21.00 3.00
N ALA A 309 -7.45 22.03 2.67
CA ALA A 309 -7.04 23.11 1.77
C ALA A 309 -5.77 23.85 2.22
N GLU A 310 -5.71 24.26 3.49
CA GLU A 310 -4.57 25.02 4.03
C GLU A 310 -3.26 24.25 3.89
N ARG A 311 -3.24 22.97 4.27
CA ARG A 311 -2.05 22.10 4.15
C ARG A 311 -1.67 21.81 2.70
N ALA A 312 -2.63 21.90 1.78
CA ALA A 312 -2.42 21.67 0.36
C ALA A 312 -2.02 22.95 -0.40
N GLY A 313 -2.02 24.12 0.25
CA GLY A 313 -1.77 25.41 -0.40
C GLY A 313 -2.86 25.77 -1.42
N ILE A 314 -4.10 25.32 -1.19
CA ILE A 314 -5.25 25.56 -2.06
C ILE A 314 -6.15 26.59 -1.39
N GLU A 315 -6.48 27.65 -2.12
CA GLU A 315 -7.45 28.66 -1.71
C GLU A 315 -8.86 28.18 -2.05
N LEU A 316 -9.73 28.10 -1.03
CA LEU A 316 -11.14 27.74 -1.19
C LEU A 316 -12.03 28.93 -0.83
N ASN A 317 -12.91 29.30 -1.76
CA ASN A 317 -13.85 30.41 -1.59
C ASN A 317 -15.30 29.94 -1.70
N GLU A 318 -16.22 30.57 -0.98
CA GLU A 318 -17.67 30.26 -1.05
C GLU A 318 -18.37 30.98 -2.21
N ARG A 319 -17.63 31.87 -2.89
CA ARG A 319 -18.07 32.59 -4.09
C ARG A 319 -16.92 32.60 -5.07
N ALA A 320 -17.25 32.58 -6.35
CA ALA A 320 -16.27 32.74 -7.39
C ALA A 320 -15.94 34.22 -7.61
N ASP A 321 -14.69 34.49 -7.95
CA ASP A 321 -14.12 35.79 -8.28
C ASP A 321 -13.23 35.70 -9.53
N ASP A 322 -12.61 36.80 -9.94
CA ASP A 322 -11.77 36.85 -11.15
C ASP A 322 -10.48 36.01 -11.05
N ALA A 323 -10.08 35.60 -9.84
CA ALA A 323 -8.91 34.75 -9.62
C ALA A 323 -9.27 33.25 -9.54
N THR A 324 -10.56 32.92 -9.51
CA THR A 324 -11.05 31.54 -9.37
C THR A 324 -10.68 30.72 -10.61
N GLN A 325 -10.12 29.52 -10.42
CA GLN A 325 -9.72 28.67 -11.55
C GLN A 325 -10.78 27.60 -11.88
N ALA A 326 -11.48 27.12 -10.86
CA ALA A 326 -12.57 26.16 -11.00
C ALA A 326 -13.68 26.44 -9.99
N CYS A 327 -14.90 26.07 -10.35
CA CYS A 327 -16.06 26.07 -9.47
C CYS A 327 -16.56 24.62 -9.31
N LEU A 328 -16.60 24.11 -8.09
CA LEU A 328 -17.32 22.89 -7.76
C LEU A 328 -18.74 23.26 -7.34
N ILE A 329 -19.74 22.77 -8.06
CA ILE A 329 -21.11 23.28 -8.02
C ILE A 329 -22.06 22.19 -7.56
N ALA A 330 -22.60 22.32 -6.35
CA ALA A 330 -23.60 21.42 -5.80
C ALA A 330 -24.90 21.47 -6.62
N ALA A 331 -25.70 20.40 -6.54
CA ALA A 331 -27.01 20.37 -7.17
C ALA A 331 -27.91 21.49 -6.62
N GLY A 332 -28.62 22.20 -7.51
CA GLY A 332 -29.53 23.29 -7.12
C GLY A 332 -28.86 24.61 -6.70
N ALA A 333 -27.53 24.73 -6.77
CA ALA A 333 -26.83 25.96 -6.43
C ALA A 333 -27.18 27.10 -7.42
N ASP A 334 -27.73 28.20 -6.90
CA ASP A 334 -27.96 29.44 -7.64
C ASP A 334 -26.75 30.36 -7.49
N ALA A 335 -25.67 30.05 -8.21
CA ALA A 335 -24.41 30.77 -8.12
C ALA A 335 -23.77 31.00 -9.49
N THR A 336 -23.21 32.19 -9.67
CA THR A 336 -22.47 32.57 -10.88
C THR A 336 -21.04 32.08 -10.80
N CYS A 337 -20.63 31.31 -11.80
CA CYS A 337 -19.24 30.92 -12.01
C CYS A 337 -18.71 31.66 -13.25
N PRO A 338 -17.58 32.38 -13.18
CA PRO A 338 -17.02 33.12 -14.30
C PRO A 338 -16.77 32.22 -15.52
N ALA A 339 -16.96 32.77 -16.72
CA ALA A 339 -16.87 32.00 -17.97
C ALA A 339 -15.49 31.38 -18.26
N HIS A 340 -14.43 31.89 -17.62
CA HIS A 340 -13.07 31.37 -17.76
C HIS A 340 -12.77 30.20 -16.81
N CYS A 341 -13.60 30.00 -15.77
CA CYS A 341 -13.40 28.95 -14.78
C CYS A 341 -13.86 27.60 -15.32
N LEU A 342 -13.19 26.53 -14.90
CA LEU A 342 -13.70 25.17 -15.11
C LEU A 342 -14.93 24.92 -14.21
N ARG A 343 -16.04 24.54 -14.84
CA ARG A 343 -17.29 24.22 -14.14
C ARG A 343 -17.34 22.72 -13.84
N ILE A 344 -17.37 22.36 -12.56
CA ILE A 344 -17.41 20.97 -12.11
C ILE A 344 -18.75 20.75 -11.40
N ALA A 345 -19.65 19.98 -12.00
CA ALA A 345 -20.91 19.63 -11.35
C ALA A 345 -20.66 18.55 -10.28
N LEU A 346 -21.09 18.79 -9.05
CA LEU A 346 -21.07 17.80 -7.97
C LEU A 346 -22.41 17.07 -7.92
N ARG A 347 -22.39 15.75 -8.06
CA ARG A 347 -23.59 14.90 -8.04
C ARG A 347 -23.38 13.71 -7.12
N ASP A 348 -24.40 13.38 -6.35
CA ASP A 348 -24.51 12.06 -5.73
C ASP A 348 -24.79 11.02 -6.81
N VAL A 349 -24.43 9.76 -6.56
CA VAL A 349 -24.58 8.64 -7.50
C VAL A 349 -26.00 8.51 -8.02
N GLU A 350 -27.00 8.68 -7.14
CA GLU A 350 -28.43 8.62 -7.40
C GLU A 350 -28.91 9.70 -8.39
N ALA A 351 -28.15 10.79 -8.53
CA ALA A 351 -28.50 11.94 -9.37
C ALA A 351 -27.61 12.05 -10.62
N ALA A 352 -26.79 11.04 -10.91
CA ALA A 352 -25.75 11.09 -11.95
C ALA A 352 -26.08 10.28 -13.23
N HIS A 353 -27.37 10.02 -13.52
CA HIS A 353 -27.80 9.25 -14.69
C HIS A 353 -27.79 10.05 -16.01
N ASP A 354 -27.99 11.38 -15.96
CA ASP A 354 -28.00 12.26 -17.14
C ASP A 354 -26.99 13.41 -16.95
N LEU A 355 -25.71 13.09 -17.14
CA LEU A 355 -24.64 14.07 -17.02
C LEU A 355 -24.50 14.95 -18.27
N ASP A 356 -24.96 14.48 -19.43
CA ASP A 356 -24.80 15.18 -20.71
C ASP A 356 -25.66 16.45 -20.81
N SER A 357 -26.74 16.53 -20.02
CA SER A 357 -27.59 17.73 -19.94
C SER A 357 -27.02 18.83 -19.04
N LEU A 358 -25.93 18.55 -18.30
CA LEU A 358 -25.33 19.50 -17.38
C LEU A 358 -24.53 20.57 -18.11
N ASP A 359 -24.74 21.83 -17.75
CA ASP A 359 -23.87 22.93 -18.16
C ASP A 359 -22.58 22.97 -17.33
N ALA A 360 -21.74 21.95 -17.49
CA ALA A 360 -20.45 21.79 -16.83
C ALA A 360 -19.36 21.25 -17.77
N ASP A 361 -18.10 21.45 -17.42
CA ASP A 361 -16.96 20.89 -18.15
C ASP A 361 -16.64 19.47 -17.67
N LEU A 362 -16.86 19.22 -16.38
CA LEU A 362 -16.63 17.96 -15.68
C LEU A 362 -17.79 17.67 -14.73
N ALA A 363 -17.97 16.41 -14.34
CA ALA A 363 -18.79 16.02 -13.20
C ALA A 363 -17.96 15.25 -12.17
N LEU A 364 -18.08 15.62 -10.90
CA LEU A 364 -17.60 14.84 -9.76
C LEU A 364 -18.78 14.08 -9.18
N VAL A 365 -18.81 12.77 -9.40
CA VAL A 365 -19.84 11.87 -8.89
C VAL A 365 -19.34 11.24 -7.59
N VAL A 366 -20.07 11.42 -6.50
CA VAL A 366 -19.66 10.99 -5.16
C VAL A 366 -20.62 9.93 -4.62
N PRO A 367 -20.11 8.82 -4.06
CA PRO A 367 -20.97 7.83 -3.45
C PRO A 367 -21.42 8.28 -2.06
N ALA A 368 -22.58 7.76 -1.62
CA ALA A 368 -23.06 7.95 -0.26
C ALA A 368 -22.10 7.35 0.78
N GLU A 369 -21.53 6.18 0.45
CA GLU A 369 -20.56 5.44 1.26
C GLU A 369 -19.26 5.18 0.47
N GLY A 370 -18.12 5.13 1.15
CA GLY A 370 -16.81 4.95 0.50
C GLY A 370 -16.03 6.24 0.28
N SER A 371 -14.78 6.12 -0.19
CA SER A 371 -13.85 7.24 -0.33
C SER A 371 -13.53 7.63 -1.76
N LEU A 372 -13.78 6.75 -2.73
CA LEU A 372 -13.43 6.96 -4.13
C LEU A 372 -14.59 7.57 -4.90
N ALA A 373 -14.40 8.78 -5.40
CA ALA A 373 -15.33 9.45 -6.31
C ALA A 373 -14.96 9.20 -7.79
N GLU A 374 -15.87 9.48 -8.70
CA GLU A 374 -15.63 9.46 -10.14
C GLU A 374 -15.56 10.89 -10.69
N LEU A 375 -14.50 11.21 -11.44
CA LEU A 375 -14.38 12.47 -12.17
C LEU A 375 -14.59 12.22 -13.67
N VAL A 376 -15.80 12.53 -14.14
CA VAL A 376 -16.26 12.30 -15.50
C VAL A 376 -15.94 13.52 -16.37
N ALA A 377 -15.36 13.29 -17.55
CA ALA A 377 -15.24 14.33 -18.58
C ALA A 377 -16.56 14.55 -19.31
N LEU A 378 -16.97 15.83 -19.45
CA LEU A 378 -18.14 16.21 -20.24
C LEU A 378 -17.72 17.03 -21.46
N ARG A 379 -17.13 18.21 -21.22
CA ARG A 379 -16.66 19.15 -22.26
C ARG A 379 -15.18 19.52 -22.09
N ALA A 380 -14.56 19.15 -20.96
CA ALA A 380 -13.14 19.36 -20.71
C ALA A 380 -12.28 18.40 -21.54
N ASP A 381 -11.13 18.92 -22.00
CA ASP A 381 -10.06 18.07 -22.53
C ASP A 381 -9.31 17.30 -21.42
N ALA A 382 -8.45 16.38 -21.84
CA ALA A 382 -7.68 15.53 -20.93
C ALA A 382 -6.78 16.34 -19.97
N ALA A 383 -6.19 17.45 -20.43
CA ALA A 383 -5.32 18.28 -19.61
C ALA A 383 -6.09 18.99 -18.48
N ARG A 384 -7.27 19.53 -18.81
CA ARG A 384 -8.19 20.15 -17.84
C ARG A 384 -8.75 19.14 -16.85
N GLN A 385 -9.16 17.96 -17.30
CA GLN A 385 -9.56 16.87 -16.41
C GLN A 385 -8.42 16.48 -15.46
N GLN A 386 -7.19 16.36 -15.97
CA GLN A 386 -6.03 16.01 -15.17
C GLN A 386 -5.67 17.09 -14.12
N ALA A 387 -5.81 18.37 -14.47
CA ALA A 387 -5.58 19.48 -13.53
C ALA A 387 -6.56 19.43 -12.34
N VAL A 388 -7.83 19.14 -12.61
CA VAL A 388 -8.86 18.96 -11.56
C VAL A 388 -8.63 17.68 -10.76
N ALA A 389 -8.26 16.57 -11.40
CA ALA A 389 -7.92 15.34 -10.69
C ALA A 389 -6.72 15.53 -9.75
N ASN A 390 -5.72 16.34 -10.14
CA ASN A 390 -4.59 16.68 -9.28
C ASN A 390 -4.99 17.63 -8.14
N LEU A 391 -5.89 18.59 -8.38
CA LEU A 391 -6.49 19.44 -7.34
C LEU A 391 -7.20 18.57 -6.27
N LEU A 392 -8.09 17.67 -6.69
CA LEU A 392 -8.83 16.79 -5.77
C LEU A 392 -7.89 15.87 -4.99
N LYS A 393 -6.87 15.30 -5.65
CA LYS A 393 -5.84 14.51 -4.98
C LYS A 393 -5.06 15.32 -3.93
N ALA A 394 -4.72 16.58 -4.20
CA ALA A 394 -4.05 17.45 -3.24
C ALA A 394 -4.95 17.75 -2.02
N LEU A 395 -6.27 17.86 -2.23
CA LEU A 395 -7.29 17.94 -1.18
C LEU A 395 -7.59 16.61 -0.48
N ARG A 396 -6.87 15.53 -0.83
CA ARG A 396 -7.09 14.15 -0.34
C ARG A 396 -8.49 13.59 -0.64
N GLN A 397 -9.13 14.06 -1.71
CA GLN A 397 -10.28 13.41 -2.31
C GLN A 397 -9.79 12.47 -3.40
N GLU A 398 -9.93 11.16 -3.19
CA GLU A 398 -9.55 10.17 -4.18
C GLU A 398 -10.56 10.15 -5.33
N VAL A 399 -10.05 10.05 -6.55
CA VAL A 399 -10.88 9.96 -7.76
C VAL A 399 -10.35 8.92 -8.74
N ALA A 400 -11.27 8.21 -9.37
CA ALA A 400 -11.05 7.57 -10.67
C ALA A 400 -11.56 8.50 -11.77
N VAL A 401 -10.91 8.49 -12.93
CA VAL A 401 -11.32 9.34 -14.08
C VAL A 401 -12.00 8.49 -15.14
N SER A 402 -13.03 9.05 -15.79
CA SER A 402 -13.74 8.44 -16.91
C SER A 402 -13.92 9.43 -18.06
N ARG A 403 -14.18 8.89 -19.26
CA ARG A 403 -14.23 9.65 -20.52
C ARG A 403 -15.57 10.34 -20.74
N GLN A 404 -16.65 9.67 -20.38
CA GLN A 404 -18.03 10.09 -20.60
C GLN A 404 -18.96 9.10 -19.91
N GLY A 405 -20.16 9.56 -19.53
CA GLY A 405 -21.09 8.78 -18.73
C GLY A 405 -20.51 8.42 -17.35
N SER A 406 -21.37 8.23 -16.36
CA SER A 406 -20.90 7.79 -15.04
C SER A 406 -20.80 6.27 -15.00
N LEU A 407 -19.59 5.76 -14.83
CA LEU A 407 -19.34 4.35 -14.51
C LEU A 407 -20.01 4.00 -13.18
N LEU A 408 -19.85 4.86 -12.18
CA LEU A 408 -20.33 4.62 -10.82
C LEU A 408 -21.85 4.58 -10.76
N ALA A 409 -22.54 5.57 -11.34
CA ALA A 409 -24.01 5.60 -11.39
C ALA A 409 -24.59 4.43 -12.19
N THR A 410 -23.92 4.00 -13.25
CA THR A 410 -24.36 2.85 -14.05
C THR A 410 -24.23 1.53 -13.28
N LEU A 411 -23.12 1.32 -12.57
CA LEU A 411 -22.92 0.14 -11.73
C LEU A 411 -23.90 0.12 -10.55
N ALA A 412 -24.09 1.27 -9.89
CA ALA A 412 -25.03 1.41 -8.79
C ALA A 412 -26.47 1.11 -9.24
N GLN A 413 -26.90 1.66 -10.39
CA GLN A 413 -28.22 1.37 -10.94
C GLN A 413 -28.40 -0.12 -11.22
N ALA A 414 -27.41 -0.78 -11.81
CA ALA A 414 -27.47 -2.21 -12.07
C ALA A 414 -27.62 -3.02 -10.77
N ALA A 415 -26.89 -2.65 -9.71
CA ALA A 415 -27.00 -3.27 -8.40
C ALA A 415 -28.39 -3.04 -7.76
N TRP A 416 -28.98 -1.85 -7.91
CA TRP A 416 -30.31 -1.53 -7.39
C TRP A 416 -31.44 -2.21 -8.16
N ASP A 417 -31.31 -2.35 -9.48
CA ASP A 417 -32.30 -3.00 -10.33
C ASP A 417 -32.41 -4.52 -10.04
N ASP A 418 -31.32 -5.13 -9.56
CA ASP A 418 -31.26 -6.54 -9.14
C ASP A 418 -30.63 -6.69 -7.74
N ASP A 419 -31.33 -6.18 -6.72
CA ASP A 419 -30.93 -6.29 -5.31
C ASP A 419 -30.80 -7.75 -4.82
N ALA A 420 -31.41 -8.71 -5.53
CA ALA A 420 -31.26 -10.13 -5.23
C ALA A 420 -29.89 -10.68 -5.67
N ASN A 421 -29.28 -10.12 -6.71
CA ASN A 421 -27.96 -10.52 -7.20
C ASN A 421 -27.14 -9.33 -7.74
N PRO A 422 -26.77 -8.38 -6.86
CA PRO A 422 -26.14 -7.12 -7.27
C PRO A 422 -24.76 -7.34 -7.92
N HIS A 423 -24.04 -8.40 -7.53
CA HIS A 423 -22.74 -8.71 -8.13
C HIS A 423 -22.85 -9.11 -9.60
N ALA A 424 -23.75 -10.03 -9.93
CA ALA A 424 -23.94 -10.46 -11.33
C ALA A 424 -24.48 -9.31 -12.21
N ALA A 425 -25.33 -8.45 -11.66
CA ALA A 425 -25.81 -7.27 -12.36
C ALA A 425 -24.69 -6.26 -12.66
N MET A 426 -23.83 -5.98 -11.67
CA MET A 426 -22.62 -5.17 -11.87
C MET A 426 -21.65 -5.80 -12.89
N GLU A 427 -21.46 -7.13 -12.87
CA GLU A 427 -20.66 -7.86 -13.85
C GLU A 427 -21.18 -7.66 -15.27
N ALA A 428 -22.49 -7.79 -15.50
CA ALA A 428 -23.09 -7.54 -16.81
C ALA A 428 -22.95 -6.07 -17.24
N ALA A 429 -23.21 -5.12 -16.33
CA ALA A 429 -23.05 -3.70 -16.61
C ALA A 429 -21.59 -3.34 -16.93
N SER A 430 -20.62 -3.96 -16.26
CA SER A 430 -19.20 -3.70 -16.46
C SER A 430 -18.70 -4.05 -17.87
N LEU A 431 -19.21 -5.13 -18.48
CA LEU A 431 -18.90 -5.51 -19.86
C LEU A 431 -19.40 -4.44 -20.84
N MET A 432 -20.64 -4.01 -20.66
CA MET A 432 -21.25 -2.96 -21.46
C MET A 432 -20.48 -1.63 -21.34
N LEU A 433 -20.07 -1.24 -20.13
CA LEU A 433 -19.27 -0.03 -19.89
C LEU A 433 -17.91 -0.08 -20.60
N ALA A 434 -17.24 -1.23 -20.57
CA ALA A 434 -15.98 -1.44 -21.27
C ALA A 434 -16.15 -1.38 -22.80
N GLU A 435 -17.19 -2.03 -23.35
CA GLU A 435 -17.52 -2.00 -24.78
C GLU A 435 -17.83 -0.58 -25.28
N ARG A 436 -18.52 0.23 -24.47
CA ARG A 436 -18.80 1.64 -24.80
C ARG A 436 -17.58 2.55 -24.72
N GLY A 437 -16.45 2.08 -24.16
CA GLY A 437 -15.23 2.88 -24.01
C GLY A 437 -15.38 4.07 -23.06
N TRP A 438 -16.26 3.95 -22.05
CA TRP A 438 -16.50 5.02 -21.06
C TRP A 438 -15.35 5.15 -20.06
N ALA A 439 -14.68 4.05 -19.75
CA ALA A 439 -13.52 4.05 -18.87
C ALA A 439 -12.23 4.33 -19.67
N TYR A 440 -11.28 5.03 -19.04
CA TYR A 440 -9.91 5.11 -19.58
C TYR A 440 -9.17 3.79 -19.44
N ARG A 441 -9.40 3.08 -18.32
CA ARG A 441 -8.87 1.75 -18.03
C ARG A 441 -10.03 0.90 -17.53
N ALA A 442 -10.14 -0.34 -18.01
CA ALA A 442 -11.17 -1.26 -17.53
C ALA A 442 -11.08 -1.49 -16.01
N SER A 443 -9.87 -1.46 -15.44
CA SER A 443 -9.64 -1.55 -13.99
C SER A 443 -10.25 -0.41 -13.18
N ASP A 444 -10.58 0.74 -13.79
CA ASP A 444 -11.26 1.84 -13.09
C ASP A 444 -12.73 1.46 -12.78
N ILE A 445 -13.36 0.64 -13.63
CA ILE A 445 -14.71 0.06 -13.39
C ILE A 445 -14.66 -0.83 -12.15
N ASP A 446 -13.66 -1.72 -12.09
CA ASP A 446 -13.46 -2.61 -10.94
C ASP A 446 -13.21 -1.84 -9.66
N LEU A 447 -12.32 -0.83 -9.72
CA LEU A 447 -11.94 -0.06 -8.55
C LEU A 447 -13.12 0.74 -7.98
N LEU A 448 -13.95 1.37 -8.83
CA LEU A 448 -15.14 2.08 -8.39
C LEU A 448 -16.14 1.13 -7.72
N ALA A 449 -16.39 -0.05 -8.29
CA ALA A 449 -17.28 -1.02 -7.66
C ALA A 449 -16.78 -1.46 -6.28
N ILE A 450 -15.47 -1.68 -6.14
CA ILE A 450 -14.84 -2.12 -4.88
C ILE A 450 -14.88 -1.02 -3.82
N GLU A 451 -14.42 0.19 -4.14
CA GLU A 451 -14.16 1.26 -3.17
C GLU A 451 -15.38 2.15 -2.88
N ALA A 452 -16.41 2.10 -3.73
CA ALA A 452 -17.60 2.94 -3.63
C ALA A 452 -18.93 2.17 -3.53
N LEU A 453 -19.00 0.93 -4.02
CA LEU A 453 -20.23 0.13 -4.03
C LEU A 453 -20.13 -1.17 -3.21
N GLY A 454 -19.01 -1.39 -2.52
CA GLY A 454 -18.83 -2.55 -1.64
C GLY A 454 -18.63 -3.89 -2.36
N TYR A 455 -18.29 -3.90 -3.66
CA TYR A 455 -18.00 -5.14 -4.37
C TYR A 455 -16.81 -5.87 -3.70
N PRO A 456 -16.87 -7.19 -3.46
CA PRO A 456 -15.87 -7.88 -2.67
C PRO A 456 -14.46 -7.75 -3.26
N ARG A 457 -13.56 -7.09 -2.51
CA ARG A 457 -12.21 -6.76 -2.96
C ARG A 457 -11.42 -8.00 -3.40
N HIS A 458 -11.62 -9.13 -2.72
CA HIS A 458 -10.90 -10.37 -3.00
C HIS A 458 -11.28 -11.03 -4.34
N LEU A 459 -12.38 -10.61 -4.96
CA LEU A 459 -12.76 -11.01 -6.31
C LEU A 459 -12.11 -10.11 -7.38
N GLY A 460 -11.59 -8.94 -6.99
CA GLY A 460 -10.93 -7.99 -7.88
C GLY A 460 -11.86 -7.15 -8.75
N GLY A 461 -13.17 -7.15 -8.49
CA GLY A 461 -14.14 -6.31 -9.18
C GLY A 461 -14.96 -7.03 -10.27
N PRO A 462 -16.10 -6.43 -10.66
CA PRO A 462 -17.07 -7.04 -11.57
C PRO A 462 -16.54 -7.26 -12.99
N HIS A 463 -15.76 -6.32 -13.55
CA HIS A 463 -15.25 -6.46 -14.90
C HIS A 463 -14.25 -7.61 -15.02
N ARG A 464 -13.38 -7.75 -14.01
CA ARG A 464 -12.46 -8.88 -13.92
C ARG A 464 -13.21 -10.22 -13.89
N GLN A 465 -14.22 -10.35 -13.04
CA GLN A 465 -15.00 -11.60 -12.92
C GLN A 465 -15.75 -11.92 -14.21
N ALA A 466 -16.40 -10.92 -14.80
CA ALA A 466 -17.10 -11.08 -16.07
C ALA A 466 -16.18 -11.53 -17.21
N SER A 467 -14.95 -10.98 -17.27
CA SER A 467 -13.96 -11.33 -18.29
C SER A 467 -13.45 -12.77 -18.15
N LEU A 468 -13.16 -13.22 -16.92
CA LEU A 468 -12.75 -14.60 -16.65
C LEU A 468 -13.82 -15.61 -17.07
N ALA A 469 -15.09 -15.33 -16.78
CA ALA A 469 -16.21 -16.18 -17.15
C ALA A 469 -16.43 -16.26 -18.68
N VAL A 470 -15.93 -15.29 -19.45
CA VAL A 470 -15.94 -15.34 -20.92
C VAL A 470 -14.79 -16.21 -21.43
N GLU A 471 -13.58 -16.05 -20.87
CA GLU A 471 -12.42 -16.87 -21.23
C GLU A 471 -12.65 -18.36 -20.97
N GLU A 472 -13.22 -18.71 -19.83
CA GLU A 472 -13.58 -20.11 -19.48
C GLU A 472 -14.65 -20.72 -20.40
N ARG A 473 -15.47 -19.90 -21.07
CA ARG A 473 -16.47 -20.37 -22.04
C ARG A 473 -15.90 -20.60 -23.44
N HIS A 474 -14.72 -20.05 -23.74
CA HIS A 474 -14.09 -20.10 -25.06
C HIS A 474 -12.79 -20.90 -25.10
N GLY A 475 -12.23 -21.28 -23.95
CA GLY A 475 -11.11 -22.23 -23.81
C GLY A 475 -11.61 -23.64 -23.54
#